data_AF-A0AAD6WKU8-F1
#
_entry.id   AF-A0AAD6WKU8-F1
#
_cell.length_a   1.000
_cell.length_b   1.000
_cell.length_c   1.000
_cell.angle_alpha   90.00
_cell.angle_beta   90.00
_cell.angle_gamma   90.00
#
_symmetry.space_group_name_H-M   'P 1'
#
loop_
_entity.id
_entity.type
_entity.pdbx_description
1 polymer ?
#
loop_
_entity_poly.entity_id
_entity_poly.type
_entity_poly.pdbx_seq_one_letter_code
_entity_poly.pdbx_strand_id
1 'polypeptide(L)'
;MLVAGGGGDLWAKMVDLWWKYEKAAGFVGPAKGKGTALRPKEVSGWIARARSGGPVPAIVDVYAFASKWWTWWVEINPKWRTRTGGVVTRLGKEGEGDWSLMASTGPNGMLNILVCLRWWYDALKGDEGGMSEWKEAVEDVNWALERIW
;
A
#
# COMPACT_ATOMS: atom_id res chain seq x y z
N MET A 1 7.30 4.88 13.63
CA MET A 1 8.48 4.37 12.91
C MET A 1 8.10 3.05 12.28
N LEU A 2 8.16 2.90 10.96
CA LEU A 2 7.94 1.61 10.29
C LEU A 2 9.20 0.75 10.58
N VAL A 3 9.19 0.00 11.67
CA VAL A 3 10.31 -0.88 12.04
C VAL A 3 10.17 -2.19 11.26
N ALA A 4 11.29 -2.79 10.84
CA ALA A 4 11.36 -4.05 10.07
C ALA A 4 10.86 -5.31 10.82
N GLY A 5 10.35 -5.18 12.05
CA GLY A 5 9.86 -6.31 12.84
C GLY A 5 8.53 -6.85 12.33
N GLY A 6 8.53 -8.11 11.88
CA GLY A 6 7.37 -8.95 11.57
C GLY A 6 7.32 -9.49 10.13
N GLY A 7 7.53 -8.63 9.13
CA GLY A 7 7.20 -8.92 7.73
C GLY A 7 8.22 -9.70 6.88
N GLY A 8 9.37 -10.09 7.44
CA GLY A 8 10.47 -10.74 6.70
C GLY A 8 11.17 -9.84 5.67
N ASP A 9 12.08 -10.41 4.88
CA ASP A 9 12.93 -9.69 3.91
C ASP A 9 12.12 -8.91 2.86
N LEU A 10 10.94 -9.42 2.50
CA LEU A 10 10.06 -8.81 1.53
C LEU A 10 9.53 -7.44 1.98
N TRP A 11 9.16 -7.32 3.25
CA TRP A 11 8.73 -6.06 3.85
C TRP A 11 9.88 -5.07 3.96
N ALA A 12 11.05 -5.55 4.41
CA ALA A 12 12.25 -4.72 4.53
C ALA A 12 12.63 -4.11 3.16
N LYS A 13 12.59 -4.92 2.09
CA LYS A 13 12.78 -4.47 0.71
C LYS A 13 11.79 -3.35 0.34
N MET A 14 10.51 -3.51 0.67
CA MET A 14 9.48 -2.52 0.34
C MET A 14 9.73 -1.18 1.03
N VAL A 15 10.10 -1.22 2.32
CA VAL A 15 10.43 -0.01 3.08
C VAL A 15 11.67 0.67 2.50
N ASP A 16 12.69 -0.08 2.11
CA ASP A 16 13.91 0.46 1.47
C ASP A 16 13.61 1.09 0.10
N LEU A 17 12.83 0.42 -0.76
CA LEU A 17 12.41 0.95 -2.05
C LEU A 17 11.58 2.23 -1.90
N TRP A 18 10.63 2.26 -0.97
CA TRP A 18 9.84 3.46 -0.68
C TRP A 18 10.73 4.60 -0.19
N TRP A 19 11.69 4.33 0.70
CA TRP A 19 12.62 5.34 1.18
C TRP A 19 13.47 5.93 0.05
N LYS A 20 14.00 5.08 -0.84
CA LYS A 20 14.76 5.50 -2.02
C LYS A 20 13.92 6.38 -2.95
N TYR A 21 12.67 5.99 -3.20
CA TYR A 21 11.71 6.76 -3.98
C TYR A 21 11.47 8.17 -3.39
N GLU A 22 11.15 8.27 -2.10
CA GLU A 22 10.93 9.58 -1.45
C GLU A 22 12.20 10.44 -1.43
N LYS A 23 13.36 9.80 -1.22
CA LYS A 23 14.66 10.47 -1.24
C LYS A 23 14.99 11.02 -2.63
N ALA A 24 14.73 10.27 -3.69
CA ALA A 24 14.94 10.71 -5.07
C ALA A 24 14.07 11.92 -5.42
N ALA A 25 12.86 12.00 -4.84
CA ALA A 25 11.98 13.14 -4.97
C ALA A 25 12.33 14.33 -4.05
N GLY A 26 13.44 14.26 -3.31
CA GLY A 26 13.87 15.31 -2.38
C GLY A 26 12.90 15.52 -1.21
N PHE A 27 12.03 14.55 -0.92
CA PHE A 27 10.92 14.68 0.03
C PHE A 27 9.96 15.85 -0.28
N VAL A 28 9.97 16.35 -1.52
CA VAL A 28 9.09 17.42 -1.98
C VAL A 28 7.87 16.75 -2.62
N GLY A 29 6.72 16.81 -1.94
CA GLY A 29 5.48 16.21 -2.41
C GLY A 29 4.73 17.11 -3.40
N PRO A 30 4.04 16.57 -4.42
CA PRO A 30 2.99 17.36 -5.05
C PRO A 30 1.91 17.69 -4.01
N ALA A 31 1.44 18.94 -4.00
CA ALA A 31 0.42 19.42 -3.06
C ALA A 31 -0.92 18.65 -3.16
N LYS A 32 -1.14 17.91 -4.25
CA LYS A 32 -2.35 17.13 -4.52
C LYS A 32 -2.08 15.64 -4.28
N GLY A 33 -2.74 15.08 -3.26
CA GLY A 33 -2.62 13.67 -2.90
C GLY A 33 -3.22 12.71 -3.93
N LYS A 34 -2.96 11.41 -3.75
CA LYS A 34 -3.69 10.34 -4.45
C LYS A 34 -5.20 10.50 -4.25
N GLY A 35 -5.98 10.10 -5.25
CA GLY A 35 -7.43 10.00 -5.14
C GLY A 35 -7.85 9.37 -3.81
N THR A 36 -8.85 9.96 -3.16
CA THR A 36 -9.41 9.47 -1.89
C THR A 36 -10.43 8.37 -2.10
N ALA A 37 -10.81 8.10 -3.35
CA ALA A 37 -11.77 7.06 -3.71
C ALA A 37 -11.29 5.69 -3.21
N LEU A 38 -12.22 4.92 -2.64
CA LEU A 38 -12.05 3.52 -2.22
C LEU A 38 -10.99 3.25 -1.14
N ARG A 39 -10.30 4.27 -0.64
CA ARG A 39 -9.35 4.15 0.47
C ARG A 39 -10.03 3.59 1.73
N PRO A 40 -9.42 2.63 2.45
CA PRO A 40 -9.93 2.17 3.73
C PRO A 40 -10.15 3.32 4.72
N LYS A 41 -11.31 3.33 5.39
CA LYS A 41 -11.73 4.40 6.32
C LYS A 41 -10.72 4.62 7.46
N GLU A 42 -10.03 3.56 7.85
CA GLU A 42 -8.98 3.54 8.86
C GLU A 42 -7.83 4.48 8.47
N VAL A 43 -7.43 4.43 7.19
CA VAL A 43 -6.38 5.31 6.64
C VAL A 43 -6.88 6.75 6.58
N SER A 44 -8.13 6.96 6.14
CA SER A 44 -8.74 8.30 6.11
C SER A 44 -8.79 8.94 7.50
N GLY A 45 -9.20 8.18 8.52
CA GLY A 45 -9.22 8.64 9.90
C GLY A 45 -7.82 8.96 10.44
N TRP A 46 -6.82 8.14 10.11
CA TRP A 46 -5.43 8.40 10.51
C TRP A 46 -4.85 9.65 9.85
N ILE A 47 -5.10 9.86 8.55
CA ILE A 47 -4.69 11.07 7.83
C ILE A 47 -5.36 12.31 8.44
N ALA A 48 -6.66 12.24 8.74
CA ALA A 48 -7.42 13.34 9.35
C ALA A 48 -6.88 13.74 10.73
N ARG A 49 -6.27 12.80 11.47
CA ARG A 49 -5.59 13.06 12.75
C ARG A 49 -4.10 13.40 12.56
N ALA A 50 -3.76 14.06 11.47
CA ALA A 50 -2.39 14.46 11.12
C ALA A 50 -1.39 13.29 11.18
N ARG A 51 -1.84 12.05 10.92
CA ARG A 51 -1.00 10.84 10.96
C ARG A 51 -0.34 10.62 12.33
N SER A 52 -0.97 11.10 13.40
CA SER A 52 -0.49 10.91 14.78
C SER A 52 -0.22 9.43 15.06
N GLY A 53 0.83 9.15 15.84
CA GLY A 53 1.20 7.79 16.28
C GLY A 53 0.25 7.17 17.30
N GLY A 54 -1.04 7.56 17.28
CA GLY A 54 -2.08 6.98 18.13
C GLY A 54 -2.32 5.50 17.85
N PRO A 55 -3.26 4.87 18.57
CA PRO A 55 -3.48 3.43 18.49
C PRO A 55 -3.78 2.99 17.05
N VAL A 56 -3.17 1.85 16.67
CA VAL A 56 -3.48 1.13 15.44
C VAL A 56 -4.99 0.89 15.39
N PRO A 57 -5.66 1.15 14.25
CA PRO A 57 -7.09 0.90 14.13
C PRO A 57 -7.40 -0.56 14.44
N ALA A 58 -8.43 -0.80 15.24
CA ALA A 58 -8.90 -2.15 15.52
C ALA A 58 -9.51 -2.76 14.25
N ILE A 59 -8.77 -3.66 13.60
CA ILE A 59 -9.25 -4.43 12.45
C ILE A 59 -9.95 -5.67 13.01
N VAL A 60 -11.29 -5.65 12.97
CA VAL A 60 -12.14 -6.73 13.51
C VAL A 60 -12.26 -7.88 12.50
N ASP A 61 -12.36 -7.55 11.21
CA ASP A 61 -12.45 -8.50 10.11
C ASP A 61 -11.27 -8.26 9.15
N VAL A 62 -10.27 -9.12 9.24
CA VAL A 62 -9.03 -8.99 8.46
C VAL A 62 -9.24 -9.29 6.98
N TYR A 63 -10.19 -10.16 6.62
CA TYR A 63 -10.48 -10.50 5.22
C TYR A 63 -11.26 -9.37 4.54
N ALA A 64 -12.24 -8.78 5.23
CA ALA A 64 -12.90 -7.57 4.72
C ALA A 64 -11.93 -6.39 4.60
N PHE A 65 -10.95 -6.29 5.49
CA PHE A 65 -9.89 -5.29 5.39
C PHE A 65 -8.97 -5.54 4.20
N ALA A 66 -8.51 -6.78 4.00
CA ALA A 66 -7.73 -7.22 2.85
C ALA A 66 -8.43 -6.92 1.52
N SER A 67 -9.72 -7.25 1.43
CA SER A 67 -10.54 -6.96 0.24
C SER A 67 -10.58 -5.46 -0.08
N LYS A 68 -10.82 -4.60 0.92
CA LYS A 68 -10.80 -3.14 0.75
C LYS A 68 -9.42 -2.62 0.33
N TRP A 69 -8.35 -3.20 0.87
CA TRP A 69 -7.00 -2.85 0.48
C TRP A 69 -6.76 -3.16 -1.00
N TRP A 70 -7.12 -4.37 -1.46
CA TRP A 70 -6.99 -4.75 -2.87
C TRP A 70 -7.82 -3.87 -3.80
N THR A 71 -9.08 -3.59 -3.44
CA THR A 71 -9.93 -2.66 -4.21
C THR A 71 -9.28 -1.29 -4.34
N TRP A 72 -8.74 -0.74 -3.24
CA TRP A 72 -8.05 0.54 -3.28
C TRP A 72 -6.77 0.48 -4.10
N TRP A 73 -5.96 -0.57 -3.95
CA TRP A 73 -4.70 -0.76 -4.68
C TRP A 73 -4.95 -0.86 -6.20
N VAL A 74 -5.95 -1.63 -6.63
CA VAL A 74 -6.35 -1.76 -8.04
C VAL A 74 -6.78 -0.42 -8.63
N GLU A 75 -7.55 0.37 -7.88
CA GLU A 75 -8.08 1.66 -8.32
C GLU A 75 -6.98 2.69 -8.55
N ILE A 76 -6.01 2.79 -7.62
CA ILE A 76 -4.95 3.78 -7.74
C ILE A 76 -3.87 3.40 -8.76
N ASN A 77 -3.85 2.14 -9.20
CA ASN A 77 -2.87 1.65 -10.16
C ASN A 77 -3.21 2.05 -11.60
N PRO A 78 -2.19 2.26 -12.46
CA PRO A 78 -2.42 2.66 -13.84
C PRO A 78 -3.31 1.70 -14.61
N LYS A 79 -4.16 2.20 -15.51
CA LYS A 79 -5.14 1.40 -16.27
C LYS A 79 -4.51 0.38 -17.23
N TRP A 80 -3.24 0.56 -17.60
CA TRP A 80 -2.55 -0.36 -18.52
C TRP A 80 -2.21 -1.72 -17.89
N ARG A 81 -2.13 -1.83 -16.56
CA ARG A 81 -1.93 -3.14 -15.90
C ARG A 81 -3.13 -4.07 -16.20
N THR A 82 -2.91 -5.34 -16.48
CA THR A 82 -4.06 -6.25 -16.65
C THR A 82 -4.81 -6.40 -15.32
N ARG A 83 -6.15 -6.42 -15.33
CA ARG A 83 -6.97 -6.74 -14.14
C ARG A 83 -7.42 -8.18 -14.27
N THR A 84 -7.03 -9.03 -13.33
CA THR A 84 -7.35 -10.46 -13.35
C THR A 84 -8.00 -10.89 -12.04
N GLY A 85 -8.72 -12.01 -12.05
CA GLY A 85 -9.38 -12.57 -10.85
C GLY A 85 -10.90 -12.51 -10.89
N GLY A 86 -11.51 -13.08 -9.84
CA GLY A 86 -12.96 -13.13 -9.64
C GLY A 86 -13.42 -12.13 -8.59
N VAL A 87 -13.84 -12.62 -7.42
CA VAL A 87 -14.37 -11.80 -6.31
C VAL A 87 -13.40 -10.72 -5.83
N VAL A 88 -12.09 -11.00 -5.86
CA VAL A 88 -11.06 -9.99 -5.58
C VAL A 88 -10.15 -9.85 -6.80
N THR A 89 -10.06 -8.63 -7.33
CA THR A 89 -9.21 -8.32 -8.48
C THR A 89 -7.74 -8.22 -8.05
N ARG A 90 -6.86 -8.82 -8.85
CA ARG A 90 -5.41 -8.70 -8.80
C ARG A 90 -4.90 -7.96 -10.04
N LEU A 91 -3.69 -7.44 -9.94
CA LEU A 91 -3.05 -6.72 -11.03
C LEU A 91 -1.99 -7.58 -11.69
N GLY A 92 -2.03 -7.65 -13.01
CA GLY A 92 -0.96 -8.19 -13.83
C GLY A 92 0.29 -7.32 -13.75
N LYS A 93 1.42 -7.94 -14.11
CA LYS A 93 2.76 -7.32 -14.20
C LYS A 93 3.21 -7.13 -15.66
N GLU A 94 2.26 -7.24 -16.59
CA GLU A 94 2.47 -7.11 -18.02
C GLU A 94 2.13 -5.69 -18.49
N GLY A 95 2.78 -5.26 -19.57
CA GLY A 95 2.57 -3.95 -20.18
C GLY A 95 3.46 -2.85 -19.58
N GLU A 96 3.41 -1.69 -20.22
CA GLU A 96 4.12 -0.47 -19.84
C GLU A 96 3.22 0.73 -20.06
N GLY A 97 3.44 1.81 -19.30
CA GLY A 97 2.70 3.05 -19.47
C GLY A 97 2.91 4.03 -18.33
N ASP A 98 2.10 5.09 -18.31
CA ASP A 98 2.25 6.18 -17.37
C ASP A 98 1.93 5.77 -15.92
N TRP A 99 2.83 6.12 -15.01
CA TRP A 99 2.71 5.92 -13.57
C TRP A 99 2.32 7.18 -12.80
N SER A 100 2.13 8.32 -13.48
CA SER A 100 1.91 9.65 -12.88
C SER A 100 0.85 9.68 -11.76
N LEU A 101 -0.24 8.92 -11.92
CA LEU A 101 -1.30 8.78 -10.90
C LEU A 101 -0.80 8.15 -9.60
N MET A 102 0.15 7.22 -9.69
CA MET A 102 0.81 6.65 -8.53
C MET A 102 2.10 7.38 -8.13
N ALA A 103 2.73 8.15 -9.02
CA ALA A 103 3.97 8.87 -8.76
C ALA A 103 3.74 10.12 -7.87
N SER A 104 3.03 9.93 -6.76
CA SER A 104 2.83 10.94 -5.72
C SER A 104 3.78 10.64 -4.57
N THR A 105 4.55 11.65 -4.17
CA THR A 105 5.53 11.61 -3.07
C THR A 105 4.96 12.34 -1.84
N GLY A 106 5.62 12.21 -0.70
CA GLY A 106 5.23 12.86 0.55
C GLY A 106 4.06 12.20 1.28
N PRO A 107 3.43 12.91 2.24
CA PRO A 107 2.47 12.31 3.20
C PRO A 107 1.20 11.72 2.57
N ASN A 108 0.88 12.10 1.33
CA ASN A 108 -0.26 11.58 0.58
C ASN A 108 0.13 10.51 -0.45
N GLY A 109 1.42 10.16 -0.50
CA GLY A 109 2.02 9.19 -1.42
C GLY A 109 1.93 7.74 -0.94
N MET A 110 2.97 6.97 -1.27
CA MET A 110 3.05 5.53 -1.02
C MET A 110 3.08 5.16 0.47
N LEU A 111 3.48 6.07 1.36
CA LEU A 111 3.47 5.85 2.80
C LEU A 111 2.12 5.34 3.33
N ASN A 112 1.00 5.85 2.78
CA ASN A 112 -0.33 5.42 3.20
C ASN A 112 -0.61 3.94 2.87
N ILE A 113 -0.04 3.45 1.76
CA ILE A 113 -0.16 2.04 1.34
C ILE A 113 0.64 1.15 2.30
N LEU A 114 1.88 1.54 2.59
CA LEU A 114 2.76 0.82 3.51
C LEU A 114 2.14 0.73 4.91
N VAL A 115 1.64 1.83 5.45
CA VAL A 115 0.99 1.84 6.78
C VAL A 115 -0.24 0.95 6.80
N CYS A 116 -1.05 0.97 5.75
CA CYS A 116 -2.23 0.12 5.65
C CYS A 116 -1.87 -1.38 5.60
N LEU A 117 -0.83 -1.74 4.84
CA LEU A 117 -0.27 -3.10 4.83
C LEU A 117 0.29 -3.50 6.20
N ARG A 118 0.90 -2.57 6.93
CA ARG A 118 1.40 -2.85 8.28
C ARG A 118 0.25 -3.19 9.23
N TRP A 119 -0.85 -2.42 9.19
CA TRP A 119 -2.03 -2.72 10.01
C TRP A 119 -2.65 -4.06 9.65
N TRP A 120 -2.73 -4.39 8.36
CA TRP A 120 -3.17 -5.71 7.92
C TRP A 120 -2.29 -6.81 8.52
N TYR A 121 -0.96 -6.71 8.38
CA TYR A 121 -0.03 -7.67 8.97
C TYR A 121 -0.26 -7.87 10.47
N ASP A 122 -0.35 -6.78 11.24
CA ASP A 122 -0.55 -6.83 12.69
C ASP A 122 -1.90 -7.49 13.06
N ALA A 123 -2.92 -7.35 12.20
CA ALA A 123 -4.25 -7.93 12.39
C ALA A 123 -4.31 -9.44 12.11
N LEU A 124 -3.38 -10.01 11.33
CA LEU A 124 -3.39 -11.42 10.97
C LEU A 124 -3.17 -12.36 12.16
N LYS A 125 -2.40 -11.93 13.17
CA LYS A 125 -2.12 -12.70 14.40
C LYS A 125 -1.70 -14.17 14.15
N GLY A 126 -1.00 -14.44 13.05
CA GLY A 126 -0.55 -15.78 12.68
C GLY A 126 -1.46 -16.58 11.72
N ASP A 127 -2.54 -15.98 11.20
CA ASP A 127 -3.34 -16.59 10.12
C ASP A 127 -2.50 -16.81 8.85
N GLU A 128 -2.22 -18.08 8.52
CA GLU A 128 -1.38 -18.46 7.38
C GLU A 128 -2.00 -18.08 6.04
N GLY A 129 -3.33 -18.21 5.88
CA GLY A 129 -4.02 -17.90 4.64
C GLY A 129 -3.96 -16.41 4.33
N GLY A 130 -4.30 -15.59 5.33
CA GLY A 130 -4.16 -14.13 5.23
C GLY A 130 -2.71 -13.68 5.13
N MET A 131 -1.75 -14.40 5.70
CA MET A 131 -0.31 -14.13 5.54
C MET A 131 0.15 -14.33 4.10
N SER A 132 -0.33 -15.38 3.43
CA SER A 132 -0.04 -15.59 2.01
C SER A 132 -0.56 -14.44 1.16
N GLU A 133 -1.82 -14.04 1.38
CA GLU A 133 -2.43 -12.93 0.64
C GLU A 133 -1.72 -11.59 0.91
N TRP A 134 -1.32 -11.36 2.16
CA TRP A 134 -0.55 -10.17 2.52
C TRP A 134 0.82 -10.14 1.82
N LYS A 135 1.50 -11.29 1.70
CA LYS A 135 2.78 -11.38 0.97
C LYS A 135 2.59 -11.03 -0.52
N GLU A 136 1.54 -11.54 -1.17
CA GLU A 136 1.20 -11.17 -2.56
C GLU A 136 1.04 -9.65 -2.70
N ALA A 137 0.36 -9.02 -1.75
CA ALA A 137 0.16 -7.57 -1.75
C ALA A 137 1.48 -6.80 -1.62
N VAL A 138 2.37 -7.23 -0.71
CA VAL A 138 3.71 -6.62 -0.54
C VAL A 138 4.58 -6.84 -1.77
N GLU A 139 4.54 -8.01 -2.41
CA GLU A 139 5.23 -8.30 -3.66
C GLU A 139 4.79 -7.38 -4.80
N ASP A 140 3.48 -7.12 -4.91
CA ASP A 140 2.95 -6.23 -5.94
C ASP A 140 3.37 -4.78 -5.72
N VAL A 141 3.36 -4.31 -4.47
CA VAL A 141 3.84 -2.97 -4.12
C VAL A 141 5.34 -2.83 -4.36
N ASN A 142 6.14 -3.83 -4.00
CA ASN A 142 7.57 -3.88 -4.34
C ASN A 142 7.78 -3.72 -5.86
N TRP A 143 7.07 -4.53 -6.65
CA TRP A 143 7.18 -4.51 -8.11
C TRP A 143 6.84 -3.13 -8.70
N ALA A 144 5.82 -2.46 -8.15
CA ALA A 144 5.45 -1.11 -8.57
C ALA A 144 6.48 -0.05 -8.15
N LEU A 145 6.99 -0.12 -6.91
CA LEU A 145 8.01 0.82 -6.40
C LEU A 145 9.34 0.73 -7.17
N GLU A 146 9.65 -0.42 -7.77
CA GLU A 146 10.81 -0.57 -8.65
C GLU A 146 10.68 0.16 -10.00
N ARG A 147 9.48 0.61 -10.38
CA ARG A 147 9.15 1.10 -11.73
C ARG A 147 8.58 2.51 -11.78
N ILE A 148 8.24 3.06 -10.63
CA ILE A 148 7.47 4.31 -10.52
C ILE A 148 8.31 5.59 -10.61
N TRP A 149 9.64 5.49 -10.60
CA TRP A 149 10.58 6.61 -10.56
C TRP A 149 11.84 6.35 -11.38
#